data_AF-A0A556N800-F1
#
_entry.id   AF-A0A556N800-F1
#
_cell.length_a   1.000
_cell.length_b   1.000
_cell.length_c   1.000
_cell.angle_alpha   90.00
_cell.angle_beta   90.00
_cell.angle_gamma   90.00
#
_symmetry.space_group_name_H-M   'P 1'
#
loop_
_entity.id
_entity.type
_entity.pdbx_description
1 polymer ?
#
loop_
_entity_poly.entity_id
_entity_poly.type
_entity_poly.pdbx_seq_one_letter_code
_entity_poly.pdbx_strand_id
1 'polypeptide(L)'
;MKVTLTLALLFGFVFGFAQCPPAEAFMKKKKTKDTYSLNSQSRSGSVASDESYEMSFIAHAGLDYRLTTVLGEGSTGTLNYEIYELVVEKKTEGEKETFKRTKKVLASSGSAEALEFTSDKSRKIFINVSITGGDKKKLACVGVLIETKRTEKTGF
;
A
#
# COMPACT_ATOMS: atom_id res chain seq x y z
N MET A 1 24.24 -10.84 57.97
CA MET A 1 24.78 -10.54 56.63
C MET A 1 24.95 -11.83 55.85
N LYS A 2 24.18 -12.02 54.78
CA LYS A 2 24.47 -12.88 53.61
C LYS A 2 23.44 -12.51 52.56
N VAL A 3 23.87 -11.71 51.60
CA VAL A 3 23.10 -11.25 50.44
C VAL A 3 23.20 -12.33 49.38
N THR A 4 22.07 -12.97 49.04
CA THR A 4 21.98 -13.84 47.88
C THR A 4 21.13 -13.15 46.83
N LEU A 5 21.83 -12.69 45.79
CA LEU A 5 21.35 -12.01 44.60
C LEU A 5 20.63 -13.01 43.69
N THR A 6 19.31 -13.07 43.73
CA THR A 6 18.49 -13.82 42.75
C THR A 6 18.17 -12.92 41.57
N LEU A 7 19.09 -12.91 40.60
CA LEU A 7 18.86 -12.41 39.24
C LEU A 7 18.08 -13.48 38.47
N ALA A 8 16.76 -13.32 38.34
CA ALA A 8 15.91 -14.26 37.60
C ALA A 8 15.16 -13.55 36.46
N LEU A 9 15.62 -13.89 35.25
CA LEU A 9 14.91 -13.94 33.97
C LEU A 9 13.99 -12.76 33.59
N LEU A 10 14.56 -11.86 32.80
CA LEU A 10 13.86 -11.22 31.69
C LEU A 10 13.34 -12.31 30.73
N PHE A 11 12.07 -12.68 30.86
CA PHE A 11 11.34 -13.32 29.77
C PHE A 11 11.17 -12.28 28.65
N GLY A 12 12.15 -12.23 27.76
CA GLY A 12 11.95 -11.69 26.42
C GLY A 12 10.89 -12.55 25.74
N PHE A 13 9.64 -12.10 25.77
CA PHE A 13 8.61 -12.56 24.86
C PHE A 13 9.05 -12.17 23.44
N VAL A 14 9.80 -13.06 22.79
CA VAL A 14 9.98 -13.00 21.35
C VAL A 14 8.66 -13.48 20.76
N PHE A 15 7.71 -12.57 20.62
CA PHE A 15 6.54 -12.81 19.80
C PHE A 15 7.01 -12.98 18.36
N GLY A 16 7.26 -14.22 17.96
CA GLY A 16 7.41 -14.62 16.56
C GLY A 16 6.07 -14.54 15.85
N PHE A 17 5.52 -13.34 15.69
CA PHE A 17 4.50 -13.13 14.67
C PHE A 17 5.21 -13.26 13.33
N ALA A 18 4.68 -14.09 12.45
CA ALA A 18 5.13 -14.22 11.07
C ALA A 18 5.05 -12.83 10.39
N GLN A 19 6.15 -12.07 10.45
CA GLN A 19 6.24 -10.74 9.86
C GLN A 19 6.38 -10.93 8.35
N CYS A 20 5.46 -10.34 7.61
CA CYS A 20 5.61 -10.27 6.16
C CYS A 20 6.95 -9.63 5.81
N PRO A 21 7.62 -10.10 4.75
CA PRO A 21 8.89 -9.53 4.35
C PRO A 21 8.68 -8.05 3.97
N PRO A 22 9.75 -7.23 3.96
CA PRO A 22 9.64 -5.83 3.56
C PRO A 22 9.18 -5.71 2.10
N ALA A 23 8.58 -4.57 1.72
CA ALA A 23 8.01 -4.36 0.39
C ALA A 23 9.03 -4.59 -0.74
N GLU A 24 10.29 -4.24 -0.50
CA GLU A 24 11.45 -4.48 -1.36
C GLU A 24 11.58 -5.96 -1.77
N ALA A 25 11.23 -6.89 -0.89
CA ALA A 25 11.36 -8.32 -1.15
C ALA A 25 10.36 -8.84 -2.19
N PHE A 26 9.26 -8.11 -2.43
CA PHE A 26 8.26 -8.44 -3.45
C PHE A 26 8.67 -7.92 -4.84
N MET A 27 9.75 -7.14 -4.94
CA MET A 27 10.25 -6.66 -6.23
C MET A 27 10.83 -7.82 -7.04
N LYS A 28 10.23 -8.12 -8.19
CA LYS A 28 10.82 -9.05 -9.15
C LYS A 28 12.09 -8.42 -9.74
N LYS A 29 13.18 -9.18 -9.85
CA LYS A 29 14.40 -8.75 -10.55
C LYS A 29 14.06 -8.44 -12.02
N LYS A 30 14.07 -7.16 -12.40
CA LYS A 30 13.83 -6.74 -13.79
C LYS A 30 15.05 -7.01 -14.66
N LYS A 31 14.84 -7.60 -15.84
CA LYS A 31 15.88 -7.84 -16.86
C LYS A 31 16.24 -6.57 -17.66
N THR A 32 15.41 -5.54 -17.59
CA THR A 32 15.56 -4.29 -18.35
C THR A 32 15.80 -3.13 -17.40
N LYS A 33 16.61 -2.16 -17.82
CA LYS A 33 16.95 -0.95 -17.06
C LYS A 33 15.72 -0.04 -16.99
N ASP A 34 14.92 -0.22 -15.96
CA ASP A 34 13.76 0.63 -15.67
C ASP A 34 14.23 1.87 -14.88
N THR A 35 13.71 3.05 -15.22
CA THR A 35 14.05 4.32 -14.55
C THR A 35 13.28 4.53 -13.25
N TYR A 36 12.24 3.73 -13.02
CA TYR A 36 11.47 3.74 -11.78
C TYR A 36 12.27 3.15 -10.62
N SER A 37 12.20 3.83 -9.48
CA SER A 37 12.86 3.45 -8.22
C SER A 37 11.82 3.22 -7.14
N LEU A 38 12.05 2.25 -6.25
CA LEU A 38 11.14 1.99 -5.14
C LEU A 38 11.10 3.20 -4.19
N ASN A 39 9.89 3.64 -3.87
CA ASN A 39 9.63 4.72 -2.94
C ASN A 39 9.57 4.18 -1.51
N SER A 40 10.10 4.93 -0.54
CA SER A 40 10.13 4.56 0.88
C SER A 40 8.76 4.49 1.56
N GLN A 41 7.71 4.99 0.90
CA GLN A 41 6.33 4.84 1.33
C GLN A 41 5.73 3.47 0.96
N SER A 42 6.44 2.63 0.21
CA SER A 42 6.04 1.25 -0.04
C SER A 42 5.88 0.48 1.27
N ARG A 43 4.89 -0.41 1.33
CA ARG A 43 4.55 -1.15 2.55
C ARG A 43 4.16 -2.58 2.21
N SER A 44 4.38 -3.46 3.17
CA SER A 44 3.83 -4.80 3.18
C SER A 44 3.03 -5.01 4.46
N GLY A 45 2.06 -5.91 4.41
CA GLY A 45 1.20 -6.19 5.54
C GLY A 45 0.60 -7.59 5.47
N SER A 46 0.21 -8.10 6.63
CA SER A 46 -0.55 -9.34 6.76
C SER A 46 -2.04 -9.03 6.69
N VAL A 47 -2.78 -9.75 5.85
CA VAL A 47 -4.23 -9.57 5.66
C VAL A 47 -4.90 -10.93 5.79
N ALA A 48 -5.95 -11.04 6.62
CA ALA A 48 -6.74 -12.25 6.70
C ALA A 48 -7.66 -12.38 5.47
N SER A 49 -8.09 -13.61 5.16
CA SER A 49 -9.09 -13.79 4.10
C SER A 49 -10.39 -13.09 4.45
N ASP A 50 -11.00 -12.46 3.44
CA ASP A 50 -12.23 -11.66 3.52
C ASP A 50 -12.08 -10.36 4.36
N GLU A 51 -10.86 -10.00 4.76
CA GLU A 51 -10.54 -8.70 5.35
C GLU A 51 -9.87 -7.76 4.34
N SER A 52 -9.92 -6.45 4.65
CA SER A 52 -9.26 -5.42 3.86
C SER A 52 -8.20 -4.69 4.67
N TYR A 53 -7.05 -4.42 4.05
CA TYR A 53 -6.03 -3.51 4.55
C TYR A 53 -6.06 -2.21 3.74
N GLU A 54 -6.11 -1.08 4.43
CA GLU A 54 -6.04 0.24 3.80
C GLU A 54 -4.73 0.94 4.19
N MET A 55 -4.06 1.48 3.20
CA MET A 55 -2.94 2.40 3.40
C MET A 55 -3.10 3.66 2.55
N SER A 56 -2.26 4.64 2.83
CA SER A 56 -2.19 5.86 2.03
C SER A 56 -0.76 6.34 1.90
N PHE A 57 -0.49 7.06 0.82
CA PHE A 57 0.80 7.72 0.59
C PHE A 57 0.59 9.11 -0.01
N ILE A 58 1.62 9.93 0.07
CA ILE A 58 1.63 11.25 -0.57
C ILE A 58 2.33 11.14 -1.92
N ALA A 59 1.57 11.38 -2.98
CA ALA A 59 2.10 11.57 -4.32
C ALA A 59 2.55 13.03 -4.45
N HIS A 60 3.85 13.27 -4.62
CA HIS A 60 4.43 14.60 -4.76
C HIS A 60 4.38 15.09 -6.21
N ALA A 61 4.24 16.40 -6.39
CA ALA A 61 4.26 17.03 -7.70
C ALA A 61 5.56 16.76 -8.49
N GLY A 62 5.44 16.58 -9.80
CA GLY A 62 6.58 16.42 -10.72
C GLY A 62 7.21 15.01 -10.70
N LEU A 63 6.49 14.03 -10.19
CA LEU A 63 6.89 12.62 -10.21
C LEU A 63 5.85 11.79 -10.98
N ASP A 64 6.36 10.80 -11.70
CA ASP A 64 5.55 9.71 -12.24
C ASP A 64 5.57 8.56 -11.25
N TYR A 65 4.39 7.98 -11.03
CA TYR A 65 4.14 6.90 -10.09
C TYR A 65 3.71 5.65 -10.83
N ARG A 66 4.23 4.50 -10.39
CA ARG A 66 3.69 3.19 -10.72
C ARG A 66 3.35 2.47 -9.43
N LEU A 67 2.10 2.03 -9.33
CA LEU A 67 1.57 1.32 -8.19
C LEU A 67 1.29 -0.13 -8.57
N THR A 68 1.84 -1.05 -7.79
CA THR A 68 1.63 -2.49 -7.98
C THR A 68 1.30 -3.13 -6.64
N THR A 69 0.26 -3.96 -6.62
CA THR A 69 -0.10 -4.77 -5.45
C THR A 69 0.27 -6.22 -5.74
N VAL A 70 0.90 -6.89 -4.78
CA VAL A 70 1.46 -8.23 -4.95
C VAL A 70 1.04 -9.12 -3.80
N LEU A 71 0.51 -10.30 -4.12
CA LEU A 71 0.26 -11.35 -3.14
C LEU A 71 1.56 -12.13 -2.88
N GLY A 72 1.95 -12.24 -1.62
CA GLY A 72 3.20 -12.88 -1.20
C GLY A 72 3.21 -14.38 -1.40
N GLU A 73 4.42 -14.92 -1.60
CA GLU A 73 4.61 -16.37 -1.77
C GLU A 73 4.02 -17.16 -0.60
N GLY A 74 3.35 -18.27 -0.91
CA GLY A 74 2.67 -19.11 0.09
C GLY A 74 1.30 -18.60 0.54
N SER A 75 0.88 -17.40 0.13
CA SER A 75 -0.46 -16.89 0.37
C SER A 75 -1.46 -17.49 -0.63
N THR A 76 -2.69 -17.73 -0.20
CA THR A 76 -3.77 -18.26 -1.03
C THR A 76 -4.92 -17.25 -1.17
N GLY A 77 -5.67 -17.36 -2.27
CA GLY A 77 -6.79 -16.47 -2.58
C GLY A 77 -6.50 -15.50 -3.73
N THR A 78 -7.46 -14.62 -3.99
CA THR A 78 -7.42 -13.60 -5.03
C THR A 78 -7.21 -12.23 -4.40
N LEU A 79 -6.11 -11.57 -4.76
CA LEU A 79 -5.84 -10.20 -4.35
C LEU A 79 -6.69 -9.22 -5.16
N ASN A 80 -7.56 -8.50 -4.47
CA ASN A 80 -8.33 -7.38 -5.01
C ASN A 80 -7.74 -6.08 -4.47
N TYR A 81 -7.86 -5.02 -5.25
CA TYR A 81 -7.40 -3.72 -4.81
C TYR A 81 -8.28 -2.61 -5.37
N GLU A 82 -8.27 -1.48 -4.69
CA GLU A 82 -8.89 -0.25 -5.11
C GLU A 82 -8.00 0.92 -4.72
N ILE A 83 -7.62 1.71 -5.71
CA ILE A 83 -6.79 2.90 -5.54
C ILE A 83 -7.69 4.11 -5.77
N TYR A 84 -7.69 5.05 -4.83
CA TYR A 84 -8.62 6.16 -4.87
C TYR A 84 -8.04 7.44 -4.25
N GLU A 85 -8.64 8.57 -4.57
CA GLU A 85 -8.42 9.85 -3.91
C GLU A 85 -9.72 10.33 -3.24
N LEU A 86 -9.60 11.03 -2.11
CA LEU A 86 -10.73 11.72 -1.49
C LEU A 86 -10.77 13.15 -2.02
N VAL A 87 -11.80 13.47 -2.81
CA VAL A 87 -11.99 14.81 -3.38
C VAL A 87 -13.13 15.53 -2.66
N VAL A 88 -13.04 16.85 -2.55
CA VAL A 88 -14.13 17.67 -2.00
C VAL A 88 -14.95 18.16 -3.19
N GLU A 89 -16.18 17.67 -3.29
CA GLU A 89 -17.15 18.13 -4.27
C GLU A 89 -18.08 19.15 -3.66
N LYS A 90 -18.34 20.22 -4.41
CA LYS A 90 -19.37 21.20 -4.09
C LYS A 90 -20.71 20.68 -4.62
N LYS A 91 -21.67 20.45 -3.74
CA LYS A 91 -23.06 20.14 -4.10
C LYS A 91 -23.94 21.32 -3.72
N THR A 92 -24.68 21.81 -4.71
CA THR A 92 -25.71 22.83 -4.51
C THR A 92 -27.05 22.13 -4.37
N GLU A 93 -27.62 22.17 -3.17
CA GLU A 93 -28.99 21.72 -2.90
C GLU A 93 -29.84 22.97 -2.58
N GLY A 94 -30.54 23.47 -3.60
CA GLY A 94 -31.29 24.74 -3.51
C GLY A 94 -30.38 25.96 -3.39
N GLU A 95 -30.64 26.85 -2.42
CA GLU A 95 -29.81 28.05 -2.13
C GLU A 95 -28.60 27.76 -1.22
N LYS A 96 -28.42 26.53 -0.76
CA LYS A 96 -27.31 26.17 0.15
C LYS A 96 -26.21 25.43 -0.59
N GLU A 97 -25.00 25.96 -0.47
CA GLU A 97 -23.78 25.29 -0.93
C GLU A 97 -23.27 24.36 0.17
N THR A 98 -23.10 23.08 -0.17
CA THR A 98 -22.53 22.08 0.73
C THR A 98 -21.26 21.49 0.12
N PHE A 99 -20.27 21.21 0.97
CA PHE A 99 -19.02 20.57 0.56
C PHE A 99 -18.99 19.15 1.10
N LYS A 100 -18.92 18.15 0.22
CA LYS A 100 -18.89 16.74 0.59
C LYS A 100 -17.58 16.11 0.13
N ARG A 101 -16.93 15.36 1.02
CA ARG A 101 -15.82 14.48 0.63
C ARG A 101 -16.38 13.25 -0.07
N THR A 102 -15.97 13.03 -1.31
CA THR A 102 -16.34 11.88 -2.13
C THR A 102 -15.11 11.06 -2.49
N LYS A 103 -15.32 9.76 -2.66
CA LYS A 103 -14.29 8.81 -3.06
C LYS A 103 -14.25 8.77 -4.58
N LYS A 104 -13.12 9.17 -5.16
CA LYS A 104 -12.87 9.08 -6.60
C LYS A 104 -11.90 7.94 -6.85
N VAL A 105 -12.40 6.84 -7.40
CA VAL A 105 -11.62 5.65 -7.75
C VAL A 105 -10.75 5.95 -8.97
N LEU A 106 -9.47 5.64 -8.85
CA LEU A 106 -8.45 5.80 -9.89
C LEU A 106 -8.16 4.48 -10.61
N ALA A 107 -8.15 3.37 -9.89
CA ALA A 107 -8.01 2.02 -10.44
C ALA A 107 -8.59 0.97 -9.49
N SER A 108 -8.97 -0.17 -10.04
CA SER A 108 -9.39 -1.34 -9.27
C SER A 108 -8.93 -2.65 -9.92
N SER A 109 -8.92 -3.74 -9.14
CA SER A 109 -8.62 -5.08 -9.64
C SER A 109 -9.48 -5.44 -10.86
N GLY A 110 -8.84 -5.86 -11.96
CA GLY A 110 -9.50 -6.18 -13.23
C GLY A 110 -9.36 -5.10 -14.33
N SER A 111 -8.82 -3.92 -14.02
CA SER A 111 -8.63 -2.83 -14.99
C SER A 111 -7.20 -2.70 -15.56
N ALA A 112 -6.17 -3.11 -14.81
CA ALA A 112 -4.76 -3.19 -15.23
C ALA A 112 -3.93 -4.01 -14.21
N GLU A 113 -2.69 -4.43 -14.54
CA GLU A 113 -1.79 -5.10 -13.58
C GLU A 113 -1.05 -4.10 -12.66
N ALA A 114 -0.90 -2.86 -13.11
CA ALA A 114 -0.33 -1.74 -12.36
C ALA A 114 -1.04 -0.42 -12.73
N LEU A 115 -1.18 0.49 -11.77
CA LEU A 115 -1.65 1.85 -12.04
C LEU A 115 -0.45 2.77 -12.23
N GLU A 116 -0.30 3.36 -13.43
CA GLU A 116 0.67 4.41 -13.70
C GLU A 116 -0.02 5.78 -13.79
N PHE A 117 0.55 6.79 -13.13
CA PHE A 117 0.06 8.17 -13.22
C PHE A 117 1.15 9.20 -12.94
N THR A 118 1.03 10.37 -13.55
CA THR A 118 1.84 11.56 -13.19
C THR A 118 1.11 12.39 -12.15
N SER A 119 1.83 12.91 -11.14
CA SER A 119 1.27 13.86 -10.18
C SER A 119 1.69 15.28 -10.56
N ASP A 120 0.72 16.09 -10.98
CA ASP A 120 0.86 17.52 -11.27
C ASP A 120 0.94 18.36 -9.98
N LYS A 121 0.24 17.90 -8.94
CA LYS A 121 0.22 18.49 -7.59
C LYS A 121 0.45 17.43 -6.53
N SER A 122 0.82 17.88 -5.33
CA SER A 122 0.91 17.00 -4.16
C SER A 122 -0.49 16.57 -3.75
N ARG A 123 -0.74 15.26 -3.67
CA ARG A 123 -2.04 14.69 -3.28
C ARG A 123 -1.89 13.41 -2.49
N LYS A 124 -2.86 13.14 -1.61
CA LYS A 124 -2.92 11.89 -0.84
C LYS A 124 -3.70 10.84 -1.65
N ILE A 125 -3.07 9.70 -1.87
CA ILE A 125 -3.66 8.54 -2.54
C ILE A 125 -3.90 7.45 -1.51
N PHE A 126 -5.06 6.81 -1.58
CA PHE A 126 -5.44 5.69 -0.75
C PHE A 126 -5.43 4.41 -1.57
N ILE A 127 -5.01 3.32 -0.94
CA ILE A 127 -4.92 1.99 -1.54
C ILE A 127 -5.58 1.05 -0.55
N ASN A 128 -6.73 0.50 -0.93
CA ASN A 128 -7.40 -0.56 -0.21
C ASN A 128 -7.08 -1.88 -0.92
N VAL A 129 -6.63 -2.88 -0.18
CA VAL A 129 -6.38 -4.23 -0.69
C VAL A 129 -7.19 -5.22 0.12
N SER A 130 -7.74 -6.23 -0.54
CA SER A 130 -8.48 -7.31 0.13
C SER A 130 -8.19 -8.64 -0.54
N ILE A 131 -8.38 -9.72 0.21
CA ILE A 131 -8.15 -11.08 -0.30
C ILE A 131 -9.46 -11.83 -0.24
N THR A 132 -9.90 -12.38 -1.38
CA THR A 132 -11.09 -13.23 -1.45
C THR A 132 -10.69 -14.69 -1.71
N GLY A 133 -11.39 -15.64 -1.07
CA GLY A 133 -11.16 -17.07 -1.31
C GLY A 133 -9.82 -17.62 -0.78
N GLY A 134 -9.23 -16.97 0.23
CA GLY A 134 -8.01 -17.43 0.91
C GLY A 134 -8.29 -18.38 2.08
N ASP A 135 -7.22 -18.86 2.71
CA ASP A 135 -7.32 -19.66 3.95
C ASP A 135 -7.63 -18.75 5.15
N LYS A 136 -8.83 -18.89 5.73
CA LYS A 136 -9.28 -18.08 6.89
C LYS A 136 -8.42 -18.28 8.14
N LYS A 137 -7.65 -19.35 8.23
CA LYS A 137 -6.79 -19.66 9.39
C LYS A 137 -5.38 -19.10 9.24
N LYS A 138 -5.01 -18.58 8.06
CA LYS A 138 -3.67 -18.06 7.78
C LYS A 138 -3.77 -16.61 7.32
N LEU A 139 -2.82 -15.80 7.80
CA LEU A 139 -2.65 -14.46 7.26
C LEU A 139 -1.85 -14.55 5.96
N ALA A 140 -2.32 -13.88 4.93
CA ALA A 140 -1.63 -13.73 3.68
C ALA A 140 -0.79 -12.44 3.70
N CYS A 141 0.37 -12.47 3.06
CA CYS A 141 1.21 -11.29 2.93
C CYS A 141 0.85 -10.53 1.66
N VAL A 142 0.67 -9.22 1.76
CA VAL A 142 0.44 -8.33 0.63
C VAL A 142 1.53 -7.27 0.59
N GLY A 143 2.16 -7.09 -0.55
CA GLY A 143 3.08 -5.99 -0.84
C GLY A 143 2.39 -4.93 -1.68
N VAL A 144 2.51 -3.67 -1.27
CA VAL A 144 2.12 -2.49 -2.05
C VAL A 144 3.39 -1.75 -2.44
N LEU A 145 3.73 -1.85 -3.72
CA LEU A 145 4.92 -1.29 -4.32
C LEU A 145 4.57 0.06 -4.93
N ILE A 146 5.19 1.10 -4.40
CA ILE A 146 5.11 2.46 -4.93
C ILE A 146 6.45 2.72 -5.59
N GLU A 147 6.48 2.75 -6.92
CA GLU A 147 7.67 3.09 -7.67
C GLU A 147 7.54 4.51 -8.22
N THR A 148 8.65 5.26 -8.22
CA THR A 148 8.68 6.65 -8.68
C THR A 148 9.84 6.93 -9.62
N LYS A 149 9.60 7.82 -10.59
CA LYS A 149 10.65 8.50 -11.37
C LYS A 149 10.33 9.98 -11.48
N ARG A 150 11.34 10.80 -11.77
CA ARG A 150 11.10 12.23 -12.10
C ARG A 150 10.38 12.32 -13.43
N THR A 151 9.34 13.14 -13.49
CA THR A 151 8.63 13.41 -14.74
C THR A 151 9.58 14.11 -15.71
N GLU A 152 9.75 13.55 -16.90
CA GLU A 152 10.49 14.19 -17.98
C GLU A 152 9.59 15.26 -18.61
N LYS A 153 9.82 16.52 -18.28
CA LYS A 153 9.20 17.63 -19.01
C LYS A 153 9.99 17.80 -20.31
N THR A 154 9.47 17.31 -21.43
CA THR A 154 9.95 17.73 -22.75
C THR A 154 9.54 19.19 -22.93
N GLY A 155 10.47 20.11 -22.71
CA GLY A 155 10.25 21.53 -22.96
C GLY A 155 10.12 21.82 -24.45
N PHE A 156 9.19 22.70 -24.81
CA PHE A 156 9.32 23.58 -25.96
C PHE A 156 9.77 24.94 -25.45
#